data_AF-A0AAV8G6N7-F1
#
_entry.id   AF-A0AAV8G6N7-F1
#
_cell.length_a   1.000
_cell.length_b   1.000
_cell.length_c   1.000
_cell.angle_alpha   90.00
_cell.angle_beta   90.00
_cell.angle_gamma   90.00
#
_symmetry.space_group_name_H-M   'P 1'
#
loop_
_entity.id
_entity.type
_entity.pdbx_description
1 polymer ?
#
loop_
_entity_poly.entity_id
_entity_poly.type
_entity_poly.pdbx_seq_one_letter_code
_entity_poly.pdbx_strand_id
1 'polypeptide(L)'
;MKHKTLEVLVVDEAAQLKESESLIPLLLSGIKHVVLIGDQFQLPALVKSRISDEANFGRSLFERLSSLGYSKHLLDVQYRMHPAISRFPVSNFYNNRISDGPNVTSQSYEKRFLTGQMYGSYSFINVEQGEETKDKFGRSLRNPIEAAAVVHIVKKLFRESVYLGQNLSVGVVSPYNAQVKLIQDKLGKTYDLYEGFQVKVRSIDGFQGGEKDVIIFSTVRSNTTGSVGFLSNINRTNVALTRAKHCLYIIGNATTLSKSDSVWQKIVSDAKNRGCLFKSEDDRDLQNAIIRAVIEQDELEDVINFDTLRISGPKSKGSNWLSRSSKKKNR
;
A
#
# COMPACT_ATOMS: atom_id res chain seq x y z
N MET A 1 -47.24 16.25 -10.89
CA MET A 1 -46.42 15.06 -11.27
C MET A 1 -46.47 14.08 -10.11
N LYS A 2 -46.89 12.82 -10.32
CA LYS A 2 -46.79 11.79 -9.26
C LYS A 2 -45.29 11.55 -9.00
N HIS A 3 -44.80 11.91 -7.81
CA HIS A 3 -43.44 11.54 -7.41
C HIS A 3 -43.35 10.01 -7.45
N LYS A 4 -42.46 9.46 -8.29
CA LYS A 4 -42.13 8.04 -8.23
C LYS A 4 -41.55 7.77 -6.86
N THR A 5 -42.24 6.97 -6.06
CA THR A 5 -41.77 6.52 -4.76
C THR A 5 -40.63 5.53 -4.97
N LEU A 6 -39.48 5.78 -4.36
CA LEU A 6 -38.38 4.82 -4.29
C LEU A 6 -38.77 3.78 -3.24
N GLU A 7 -38.90 2.51 -3.63
CA GLU A 7 -39.30 1.44 -2.70
C GLU A 7 -38.13 0.54 -2.28
N VAL A 8 -37.05 0.53 -3.07
CA VAL A 8 -35.88 -0.31 -2.85
C VAL A 8 -34.63 0.56 -2.83
N LEU A 9 -33.81 0.41 -1.78
CA LEU A 9 -32.49 1.02 -1.66
C LEU A 9 -31.43 -0.08 -1.75
N VAL A 10 -30.48 0.06 -2.67
CA VAL A 10 -29.28 -0.77 -2.72
C VAL A 10 -28.09 0.11 -2.38
N VAL A 11 -27.30 -0.32 -1.40
CA VAL A 11 -26.07 0.38 -0.99
C VAL A 11 -24.91 -0.58 -1.20
N ASP A 12 -24.09 -0.28 -2.20
CA ASP A 12 -22.82 -0.99 -2.43
C ASP A 12 -21.70 -0.38 -1.58
N GLU A 13 -20.68 -1.20 -1.27
CA GLU A 13 -19.57 -0.84 -0.36
C GLU A 13 -20.06 -0.32 1.01
N ALA A 14 -21.20 -0.81 1.49
CA ALA A 14 -21.87 -0.36 2.71
C ALA A 14 -20.98 -0.49 3.97
N ALA A 15 -20.00 -1.40 3.95
CA ALA A 15 -19.03 -1.58 5.03
C ALA A 15 -18.08 -0.39 5.22
N GLN A 16 -17.94 0.48 4.21
CA GLN A 16 -17.07 1.67 4.24
C GLN A 16 -17.81 2.96 4.57
N LEU A 17 -19.14 2.90 4.70
CA LEU A 17 -19.93 4.05 5.09
C LEU A 17 -19.95 4.14 6.61
N LYS A 18 -19.88 5.37 7.13
CA LYS A 18 -20.30 5.61 8.51
C LYS A 18 -21.79 5.32 8.61
N GLU A 19 -22.23 4.92 9.79
CA GLU A 19 -23.65 4.65 10.01
C GLU A 19 -24.53 5.88 9.67
N SER A 20 -24.08 7.08 10.02
CA SER A 20 -24.78 8.33 9.68
C SER A 20 -24.89 8.59 8.18
N GLU A 21 -23.91 8.16 7.40
CA GLU A 21 -23.92 8.30 5.93
C GLU A 21 -24.94 7.33 5.31
N SER A 22 -25.07 6.12 5.88
CA SER A 22 -26.08 5.13 5.46
C SER A 22 -27.51 5.60 5.76
N LEU A 23 -27.70 6.41 6.81
CA LEU A 23 -29.03 6.93 7.19
C LEU A 23 -29.59 7.94 6.18
N ILE A 24 -28.74 8.70 5.48
CA ILE A 24 -29.18 9.74 4.53
C ILE A 24 -30.17 9.17 3.49
N PRO A 25 -29.84 8.11 2.73
CA PRO A 25 -30.79 7.51 1.78
C PRO A 25 -31.93 6.74 2.45
N LEU A 26 -31.76 6.26 3.70
CA LEU A 26 -32.82 5.56 4.44
C LEU A 26 -33.96 6.47 4.88
N LEU A 27 -33.71 7.78 4.98
CA LEU A 27 -34.73 8.79 5.30
C LEU A 27 -35.64 9.15 4.11
N LEU A 28 -35.36 8.63 2.92
CA LEU A 28 -36.19 8.87 1.74
C LEU A 28 -37.57 8.21 1.92
N SER A 29 -38.63 8.98 1.65
CA SER A 29 -40.01 8.50 1.80
C SER A 29 -40.32 7.38 0.81
N GLY A 30 -40.86 6.28 1.31
CA GLY A 30 -41.35 5.17 0.48
C GLY A 30 -40.43 3.94 0.45
N ILE A 31 -39.23 4.01 1.04
CA ILE A 31 -38.32 2.86 1.12
C ILE A 31 -38.97 1.75 1.97
N LYS A 32 -39.10 0.57 1.36
CA LYS A 32 -39.66 -0.66 1.97
C LYS A 32 -38.61 -1.77 2.10
N HIS A 33 -37.64 -1.78 1.19
CA HIS A 33 -36.58 -2.80 1.15
C HIS A 33 -35.20 -2.17 1.05
N VAL A 34 -34.24 -2.72 1.78
CA VAL A 34 -32.85 -2.26 1.81
C VAL A 34 -31.94 -3.45 1.59
N VAL A 35 -31.02 -3.33 0.64
CA VAL A 35 -29.95 -4.30 0.38
C VAL A 35 -28.62 -3.61 0.64
N LEU A 36 -27.89 -4.09 1.65
CA LEU A 36 -26.55 -3.61 1.98
C LEU A 36 -25.53 -4.64 1.47
N ILE A 37 -24.68 -4.23 0.54
CA ILE A 37 -23.60 -5.03 -0.02
C ILE A 37 -22.30 -4.46 0.52
N GLY A 38 -21.44 -5.31 1.08
CA GLY A 38 -20.17 -4.87 1.63
C GLY A 38 -19.37 -5.99 2.25
N ASP A 39 -18.14 -5.67 2.62
CA ASP A 39 -17.21 -6.60 3.24
C ASP A 39 -16.54 -5.97 4.46
N GLN A 40 -16.97 -6.42 5.64
CA GLN A 40 -16.42 -5.99 6.94
C GLN A 40 -14.93 -6.35 7.14
N PHE A 41 -14.36 -7.22 6.31
CA PHE A 41 -12.93 -7.58 6.32
C PHE A 41 -12.10 -6.74 5.34
N GLN A 42 -12.72 -5.81 4.60
CA GLN A 42 -12.04 -4.79 3.80
C GLN A 42 -12.10 -3.42 4.51
N LEU A 43 -11.71 -2.33 3.83
CA LEU A 43 -11.56 -1.02 4.47
C LEU A 43 -12.85 -0.58 5.21
N PRO A 44 -12.74 -0.10 6.46
CA PRO A 44 -13.85 0.56 7.14
C PRO A 44 -13.97 2.03 6.69
N ALA A 45 -14.94 2.75 7.24
CA ALA A 45 -15.09 4.17 6.99
C ALA A 45 -13.88 4.99 7.46
N LEU A 46 -13.48 5.99 6.66
CA LEU A 46 -12.38 6.88 7.03
C LEU A 46 -12.80 7.83 8.17
N VAL A 47 -12.12 7.71 9.31
CA VAL A 47 -12.26 8.61 10.46
C VAL A 47 -10.92 9.30 10.73
N LYS A 48 -10.88 10.63 10.61
CA LYS A 48 -9.65 11.41 10.82
C LYS A 48 -9.39 11.75 12.29
N SER A 49 -10.46 11.94 13.06
CA SER A 49 -10.37 12.28 14.48
C SER A 49 -10.10 11.01 15.28
N ARG A 50 -8.98 11.00 16.01
CA ARG A 50 -8.62 9.88 16.89
C ARG A 50 -9.70 9.62 17.95
N ILE A 51 -10.27 10.68 18.53
CA ILE A 51 -11.34 10.56 19.54
C ILE A 51 -12.57 9.87 18.93
N SER A 52 -12.91 10.21 17.68
CA SER A 52 -14.05 9.60 16.99
C SER A 52 -13.77 8.14 16.60
N ASP A 53 -12.53 7.83 16.20
CA ASP A 53 -12.10 6.47 15.89
C ASP A 53 -12.14 5.58 17.15
N GLU A 54 -11.62 6.09 18.27
CA GLU A 54 -11.69 5.43 19.59
C GLU A 54 -13.15 5.24 20.07
N ALA A 55 -14.06 6.14 19.71
CA ALA A 55 -15.50 6.02 19.95
C ALA A 55 -16.22 5.09 18.93
N ASN A 56 -15.48 4.42 18.05
CA ASN A 56 -15.98 3.52 17.01
C ASN A 56 -16.97 4.19 16.02
N PHE A 57 -16.77 5.49 15.75
CA PHE A 57 -17.57 6.24 14.78
C PHE A 57 -17.44 5.71 13.34
N GLY A 58 -16.35 5.00 13.06
CA GLY A 58 -16.08 4.37 11.76
C GLY A 58 -16.88 3.09 11.50
N ARG A 59 -17.57 2.56 12.51
CA ARG A 59 -18.41 1.36 12.35
C ARG A 59 -19.56 1.64 11.40
N SER A 60 -19.69 0.79 10.38
CA SER A 60 -20.78 0.88 9.42
C SER A 60 -22.09 0.30 9.94
N LEU A 61 -23.20 0.69 9.32
CA LEU A 61 -24.49 0.04 9.55
C LEU A 61 -24.42 -1.46 9.23
N PHE A 62 -23.72 -1.82 8.15
CA PHE A 62 -23.51 -3.20 7.73
C PHE A 62 -22.80 -4.03 8.81
N GLU A 63 -21.70 -3.50 9.34
CA GLU A 63 -20.93 -4.16 10.40
C GLU A 63 -21.76 -4.29 11.69
N ARG A 64 -22.49 -3.23 12.07
CA ARG A 64 -23.36 -3.27 13.26
C ARG A 64 -24.43 -4.34 13.15
N LEU A 65 -25.17 -4.40 12.03
CA LEU A 65 -26.20 -5.42 11.82
C LEU A 65 -25.60 -6.83 11.81
N SER A 66 -24.44 -7.00 11.17
CA SER A 66 -23.70 -8.27 11.19
C SER A 66 -23.32 -8.70 12.61
N SER A 67 -22.86 -7.76 13.45
CA SER A 67 -22.49 -8.04 14.86
C SER A 67 -23.68 -8.40 15.75
N LEU A 68 -24.89 -7.93 15.39
CA LEU A 68 -26.14 -8.24 16.08
C LEU A 68 -26.73 -9.60 15.67
N GLY A 69 -26.05 -10.36 14.80
CA GLY A 69 -26.49 -11.69 14.39
C GLY A 69 -27.55 -11.69 13.28
N TYR A 70 -27.76 -10.57 12.58
CA TYR A 70 -28.59 -10.58 11.38
C TYR A 70 -27.96 -11.49 10.32
N SER A 71 -28.80 -12.28 9.66
CA SER A 71 -28.35 -13.17 8.59
C SER A 71 -27.74 -12.35 7.45
N LYS A 72 -26.57 -12.79 6.98
CA LYS A 72 -25.91 -12.26 5.80
C LYS A 72 -25.69 -13.38 4.79
N HIS A 73 -25.88 -13.05 3.53
CA HIS A 73 -25.54 -13.95 2.44
C HIS A 73 -24.09 -13.73 2.04
N LEU A 74 -23.26 -14.77 2.13
CA LEU A 74 -21.87 -14.72 1.66
C LEU A 74 -21.83 -15.17 0.20
N LEU A 75 -21.27 -14.32 -0.67
CA LEU A 75 -20.84 -14.76 -1.99
C LEU A 75 -19.50 -15.48 -1.82
N ASP A 76 -19.51 -16.79 -2.00
CA ASP A 76 -18.45 -17.73 -1.59
C ASP A 76 -17.59 -18.24 -2.76
N VAL A 77 -17.67 -17.59 -3.92
CA VAL A 77 -16.81 -17.91 -5.08
C VAL A 77 -16.14 -16.62 -5.59
N GLN A 78 -14.81 -16.64 -5.67
CA GLN A 78 -14.01 -15.53 -6.20
C GLN A 78 -13.59 -15.80 -7.65
N TYR A 79 -13.71 -14.79 -8.51
CA TYR A 79 -13.46 -14.89 -9.96
C TYR A 79 -12.33 -13.97 -10.43
N ARG A 80 -11.56 -13.39 -9.51
CA ARG A 80 -10.55 -12.35 -9.81
C ARG A 80 -9.13 -12.87 -9.77
N MET A 81 -8.75 -13.51 -8.68
CA MET A 81 -7.35 -13.74 -8.35
C MET A 81 -6.93 -15.12 -8.80
N HIS A 82 -5.69 -15.25 -9.27
CA HIS A 82 -5.05 -16.55 -9.39
C HIS A 82 -5.06 -17.29 -8.03
N PRO A 83 -5.31 -18.62 -7.97
CA PRO A 83 -5.39 -19.39 -6.72
C PRO A 83 -4.18 -19.22 -5.78
N ALA A 84 -2.99 -19.03 -6.35
CA ALA A 84 -1.79 -18.75 -5.56
C ALA A 84 -1.87 -17.45 -4.73
N ILE A 85 -2.66 -16.47 -5.17
CA ILE A 85 -2.89 -15.19 -4.48
C ILE A 85 -4.03 -15.35 -3.48
N SER A 86 -5.17 -15.92 -3.89
CA SER A 86 -6.38 -16.03 -3.05
C SER A 86 -6.18 -16.92 -1.81
N ARG A 87 -5.28 -17.92 -1.90
CA ARG A 87 -5.02 -18.88 -0.82
C ARG A 87 -4.80 -18.23 0.56
N PHE A 88 -3.95 -17.21 0.65
CA PHE A 88 -3.65 -16.58 1.94
C PHE A 88 -4.84 -15.76 2.49
N PRO A 89 -5.44 -14.82 1.72
CA PRO A 89 -6.62 -14.08 2.17
C PRO A 89 -7.79 -14.97 2.58
N VAL A 90 -8.11 -16.00 1.77
CA VAL A 90 -9.20 -16.94 2.03
C VAL A 90 -9.03 -17.64 3.38
N SER A 91 -7.83 -18.14 3.67
CA SER A 91 -7.55 -18.84 4.92
C SER A 91 -7.47 -17.92 6.13
N ASN A 92 -6.96 -16.69 5.99
CA ASN A 92 -6.65 -15.82 7.12
C ASN A 92 -7.73 -14.78 7.44
N PHE A 93 -8.54 -14.38 6.46
CA PHE A 93 -9.58 -13.35 6.64
C PHE A 93 -10.99 -13.90 6.51
N TYR A 94 -11.19 -15.00 5.77
CA TYR A 94 -12.52 -15.51 5.46
C TYR A 94 -12.81 -16.93 5.98
N ASN A 95 -11.92 -17.49 6.82
CA ASN A 95 -12.06 -18.82 7.44
C ASN A 95 -12.31 -19.95 6.42
N ASN A 96 -11.66 -19.90 5.25
CA ASN A 96 -11.81 -20.88 4.17
C ASN A 96 -13.24 -21.01 3.60
N ARG A 97 -14.08 -19.99 3.77
CA ARG A 97 -15.47 -19.98 3.25
C ARG A 97 -15.60 -19.41 1.84
N ILE A 98 -14.49 -19.14 1.16
CA ILE A 98 -14.48 -18.64 -0.22
C ILE A 98 -13.68 -19.64 -1.06
N SER A 99 -14.20 -19.98 -2.23
CA SER A 99 -13.60 -20.89 -3.21
C SER A 99 -13.18 -20.15 -4.48
N ASP A 100 -12.30 -20.75 -5.27
CA ASP A 100 -11.86 -20.20 -6.55
C ASP A 100 -12.81 -20.63 -7.68
N GLY A 101 -13.24 -19.67 -8.50
CA GLY A 101 -14.13 -19.93 -9.63
C GLY A 101 -13.44 -20.64 -10.80
N PRO A 102 -14.21 -21.30 -11.69
CA PRO A 102 -13.66 -22.10 -12.78
C PRO A 102 -12.81 -21.28 -13.78
N ASN A 103 -13.05 -19.97 -13.88
CA ASN A 103 -12.29 -19.10 -14.76
C ASN A 103 -10.84 -18.92 -14.28
N VAL A 104 -10.59 -18.83 -12.96
CA VAL A 104 -9.26 -18.58 -12.40
C VAL A 104 -8.46 -19.86 -12.16
N THR A 105 -9.12 -21.01 -12.11
CA THR A 105 -8.48 -22.33 -12.03
C THR A 105 -8.07 -22.90 -13.38
N SER A 106 -8.52 -22.28 -14.48
CA SER A 106 -8.15 -22.69 -15.84
C SER A 106 -6.69 -22.36 -16.14
N GLN A 107 -5.99 -23.26 -16.85
CA GLN A 107 -4.62 -23.03 -17.32
C GLN A 107 -4.50 -21.77 -18.19
N SER A 108 -5.56 -21.42 -18.92
CA SER A 108 -5.60 -20.20 -19.77
C SER A 108 -5.60 -18.89 -18.96
N TYR A 109 -5.87 -18.97 -17.66
CA TYR A 109 -5.85 -17.82 -16.75
C TYR A 109 -4.46 -17.54 -16.18
N GLU A 110 -3.58 -18.55 -16.16
CA GLU A 110 -2.21 -18.39 -15.70
C GLU A 110 -1.45 -17.48 -16.68
N LYS A 111 -1.12 -16.28 -16.20
CA LYS A 111 -0.29 -15.31 -16.94
C LYS A 111 0.93 -14.99 -16.11
N ARG A 112 2.09 -15.02 -16.77
CA ARG A 112 3.35 -14.51 -16.23
C ARG A 112 3.85 -13.42 -17.16
N PHE A 113 4.18 -12.27 -16.59
CA PHE A 113 4.60 -11.10 -17.36
C PHE A 113 6.11 -10.88 -17.33
N LEU A 114 6.82 -11.61 -16.47
CA LEU A 114 8.28 -11.60 -16.36
C LEU A 114 8.78 -13.03 -16.25
N THR A 115 9.99 -13.28 -16.77
CA THR A 115 10.67 -14.56 -16.66
C THR A 115 11.39 -14.71 -15.32
N GLY A 116 11.45 -15.94 -14.82
CA GLY A 116 12.17 -16.28 -13.58
C GLY A 116 11.23 -16.65 -12.43
N GLN A 117 11.72 -17.50 -11.52
CA GLN A 117 10.91 -18.02 -10.41
C GLN A 117 10.43 -16.92 -9.46
N MET A 118 11.22 -15.84 -9.32
CA MET A 118 10.89 -14.68 -8.50
C MET A 118 9.58 -13.98 -8.92
N TYR A 119 9.17 -14.11 -10.19
CA TYR A 119 8.03 -13.38 -10.75
C TYR A 119 6.83 -14.30 -11.05
N GLY A 120 6.51 -15.20 -10.12
CA GLY A 120 5.31 -16.03 -10.17
C GLY A 120 4.02 -15.28 -9.78
N SER A 121 2.88 -15.97 -9.77
CA SER A 121 1.59 -15.34 -9.41
C SER A 121 1.55 -14.76 -7.99
N TYR A 122 2.34 -15.30 -7.07
CA TYR A 122 2.50 -14.79 -5.71
C TYR A 122 3.96 -14.86 -5.32
N SER A 123 4.56 -13.71 -5.04
CA SER A 123 5.96 -13.61 -4.65
C SER A 123 6.17 -12.59 -3.55
N PHE A 124 7.01 -12.95 -2.58
CA PHE A 124 7.60 -12.02 -1.63
C PHE A 124 9.07 -11.83 -2.02
N ILE A 125 9.45 -10.60 -2.37
CA ILE A 125 10.81 -10.22 -2.74
C ILE A 125 11.41 -9.45 -1.55
N ASN A 126 12.32 -10.10 -0.86
CA ASN A 126 13.01 -9.58 0.30
C ASN A 126 14.08 -8.55 -0.10
N VAL A 127 13.95 -7.34 0.42
CA VAL A 127 14.91 -6.23 0.24
C VAL A 127 15.48 -5.89 1.61
N GLU A 128 16.68 -6.42 1.91
CA GLU A 128 17.29 -6.29 3.24
C GLU A 128 18.05 -4.97 3.42
N GLN A 129 18.64 -4.45 2.34
CA GLN A 129 19.49 -3.25 2.34
C GLN A 129 18.70 -1.94 2.49
N GLY A 130 17.37 -2.00 2.52
CA GLY A 130 16.54 -0.80 2.61
C GLY A 130 16.38 -0.30 4.03
N GLU A 131 16.50 1.01 4.22
CA GLU A 131 16.18 1.68 5.49
C GLU A 131 14.94 2.57 5.37
N GLU A 132 14.08 2.55 6.40
CA GLU A 132 12.93 3.43 6.47
C GLU A 132 13.35 4.85 6.89
N THR A 133 13.03 5.84 6.06
CA THR A 133 13.28 7.26 6.34
C THR A 133 11.97 8.03 6.42
N LYS A 134 11.97 9.15 7.15
CA LYS A 134 10.84 10.08 7.15
C LYS A 134 10.90 11.01 5.94
N ASP A 135 9.74 11.49 5.51
CA ASP A 135 9.67 12.60 4.55
C ASP A 135 10.19 13.92 5.16
N LYS A 136 10.35 14.95 4.31
CA LYS A 136 10.86 16.27 4.73
C LYS A 136 10.09 16.90 5.88
N PHE A 137 8.82 16.53 6.05
CA PHE A 137 7.94 17.08 7.09
C PHE A 137 7.79 16.16 8.32
N GLY A 138 8.41 14.98 8.31
CA GLY A 138 8.34 14.01 9.41
C GLY A 138 6.99 13.32 9.60
N ARG A 139 6.10 13.37 8.61
CA ARG A 139 4.69 12.93 8.70
C ARG A 139 4.43 11.55 8.10
N SER A 140 5.30 11.07 7.22
CA SER A 140 5.12 9.77 6.55
C SER A 140 6.46 9.10 6.31
N LEU A 141 6.45 7.78 6.14
CA LEU A 141 7.65 6.97 5.91
C LEU A 141 7.82 6.67 4.42
N ARG A 142 9.07 6.45 4.03
CA ARG A 142 9.46 5.98 2.70
C ARG A 142 10.70 5.09 2.83
N ASN A 143 10.93 4.25 1.84
CA ASN A 143 12.10 3.40 1.75
C ASN A 143 12.63 3.53 0.31
N PRO A 144 13.69 4.35 0.10
CA PRO A 144 14.24 4.60 -1.23
C PRO A 144 14.72 3.36 -1.97
N ILE A 145 15.23 2.37 -1.23
CA ILE A 145 15.74 1.12 -1.80
C ILE A 145 14.59 0.22 -2.27
N GLU A 146 13.53 0.06 -1.46
CA GLU A 146 12.30 -0.59 -1.92
C GLU A 146 11.70 0.15 -3.13
N ALA A 147 11.71 1.48 -3.13
CA ALA A 147 11.19 2.27 -4.26
C ALA A 147 12.00 2.02 -5.53
N ALA A 148 13.32 1.87 -5.44
CA ALA A 148 14.17 1.52 -6.58
C ALA A 148 13.85 0.13 -7.11
N ALA A 149 13.67 -0.87 -6.23
CA ALA A 149 13.24 -2.22 -6.61
C ALA A 149 11.89 -2.20 -7.35
N VAL A 150 10.89 -1.49 -6.81
CA VAL A 150 9.58 -1.34 -7.44
C VAL A 150 9.69 -0.69 -8.82
N VAL A 151 10.41 0.43 -8.92
CA VAL A 151 10.61 1.15 -10.19
C VAL A 151 11.30 0.26 -11.23
N HIS A 152 12.28 -0.54 -10.80
CA HIS A 152 12.95 -1.50 -11.68
C HIS A 152 11.98 -2.55 -12.22
N ILE A 153 11.16 -3.16 -11.36
CA ILE A 153 10.18 -4.18 -11.77
C ILE A 153 9.15 -3.56 -12.74
N VAL A 154 8.65 -2.35 -12.48
CA VAL A 154 7.73 -1.65 -13.40
C VAL A 154 8.40 -1.41 -14.77
N LYS A 155 9.65 -0.97 -14.80
CA LYS A 155 10.42 -0.78 -16.05
C LYS A 155 10.58 -2.10 -16.82
N LYS A 156 10.82 -3.21 -16.12
CA LYS A 156 10.95 -4.54 -16.72
C LYS A 156 9.61 -4.98 -17.32
N LEU A 157 8.51 -4.85 -16.57
CA LEU A 157 7.15 -5.14 -17.04
C LEU A 157 6.78 -4.33 -18.29
N PHE A 158 7.13 -3.05 -18.31
CA PHE A 158 6.90 -2.19 -19.47
C PHE A 158 7.65 -2.70 -20.70
N ARG A 159 8.95 -2.98 -20.57
CA ARG A 159 9.78 -3.49 -21.68
C ARG A 159 9.22 -4.79 -22.25
N GLU A 160 8.87 -5.74 -21.39
CA GLU A 160 8.28 -7.02 -21.81
C GLU A 160 6.91 -6.80 -22.47
N SER A 161 6.05 -5.94 -21.93
CA SER A 161 4.74 -5.65 -22.54
C SER A 161 4.86 -5.04 -23.94
N VAL A 162 5.85 -4.15 -24.14
CA VAL A 162 6.12 -3.53 -25.44
C VAL A 162 6.68 -4.56 -26.41
N TYR A 163 7.64 -5.38 -25.97
CA TYR A 163 8.26 -6.42 -26.79
C TYR A 163 7.23 -7.46 -27.28
N LEU A 164 6.31 -7.86 -26.41
CA LEU A 164 5.26 -8.84 -26.72
C LEU A 164 4.00 -8.22 -27.35
N GLY A 165 3.90 -6.88 -27.41
CA GLY A 165 2.70 -6.19 -27.88
C GLY A 165 1.45 -6.46 -27.02
N GLN A 166 1.64 -6.71 -25.71
CA GLN A 166 0.58 -7.12 -24.81
C GLN A 166 0.08 -5.96 -23.95
N ASN A 167 -1.24 -5.79 -23.88
CA ASN A 167 -1.85 -4.86 -22.93
C ASN A 167 -1.64 -5.33 -21.48
N LEU A 168 -1.13 -4.43 -20.64
CA LEU A 168 -0.78 -4.74 -19.26
C LEU A 168 -1.15 -3.59 -18.31
N SER A 169 -1.89 -3.93 -17.27
CA SER A 169 -2.24 -3.01 -16.21
C SER A 169 -1.51 -3.34 -14.90
N VAL A 170 -0.76 -2.37 -14.38
CA VAL A 170 0.07 -2.49 -13.18
C VAL A 170 -0.43 -1.52 -12.09
N GLY A 171 -0.61 -2.04 -10.89
CA GLY A 171 -0.86 -1.25 -9.69
C GLY A 171 0.33 -1.30 -8.76
N VAL A 172 0.82 -0.14 -8.34
CA VAL A 172 1.79 -0.05 -7.26
C VAL A 172 1.08 0.51 -6.03
N VAL A 173 1.13 -0.25 -4.93
CA VAL A 173 0.41 0.08 -3.71
C VAL A 173 1.38 0.16 -2.54
N SER A 174 1.21 1.15 -1.68
CA SER A 174 1.97 1.27 -0.44
C SER A 174 1.13 1.91 0.67
N PRO A 175 1.30 1.54 1.95
CA PRO A 175 0.56 2.16 3.04
C PRO A 175 0.98 3.61 3.34
N TYR A 176 2.12 4.07 2.82
CA TYR A 176 2.67 5.39 3.14
C TYR A 176 2.66 6.34 1.93
N ASN A 177 2.04 7.51 2.10
CA ASN A 177 1.94 8.51 1.04
C ASN A 177 3.31 9.06 0.59
N ALA A 178 4.31 9.12 1.47
CA ALA A 178 5.65 9.52 1.08
C ALA A 178 6.33 8.48 0.16
N GLN A 179 6.08 7.19 0.37
CA GLN A 179 6.53 6.14 -0.54
C GLN A 179 5.80 6.21 -1.89
N VAL A 180 4.48 6.41 -1.88
CA VAL A 180 3.67 6.60 -3.09
C VAL A 180 4.24 7.75 -3.92
N LYS A 181 4.47 8.90 -3.30
CA LYS A 181 5.05 10.07 -3.97
C LYS A 181 6.45 9.78 -4.51
N LEU A 182 7.32 9.16 -3.72
CA LEU A 182 8.68 8.82 -4.15
C LEU A 182 8.69 7.93 -5.40
N ILE A 183 7.81 6.92 -5.44
CA ILE A 183 7.71 6.02 -6.60
C ILE A 183 7.12 6.76 -7.81
N GLN A 184 6.10 7.59 -7.63
CA GLN A 184 5.54 8.44 -8.69
C GLN A 184 6.61 9.35 -9.29
N ASP A 185 7.38 10.04 -8.45
CA ASP A 185 8.44 10.95 -8.87
C ASP A 185 9.53 10.20 -9.67
N LYS A 186 9.93 8.98 -9.23
CA LYS A 186 10.93 8.15 -9.93
C LYS A 186 10.42 7.52 -11.24
N LEU A 187 9.12 7.23 -11.35
CA LEU A 187 8.52 6.71 -12.59
C LEU A 187 8.29 7.82 -13.61
N GLY A 188 8.00 9.04 -13.16
CA GLY A 188 7.67 10.17 -14.03
C GLY A 188 6.40 9.90 -14.86
N LYS A 189 6.31 10.56 -16.02
CA LYS A 189 5.18 10.44 -16.96
C LYS A 189 5.47 9.56 -18.18
N THR A 190 6.59 8.84 -18.17
CA THR A 190 7.08 8.08 -19.33
C THR A 190 6.05 7.06 -19.84
N TYR A 191 5.28 6.46 -18.94
CA TYR A 191 4.34 5.39 -19.27
C TYR A 191 2.95 5.89 -19.70
N ASP A 192 2.60 7.15 -19.36
CA ASP A 192 1.27 7.71 -19.62
C ASP A 192 0.97 7.83 -21.13
N LEU A 193 2.01 7.84 -21.95
CA LEU A 193 1.92 7.99 -23.41
C LEU A 193 1.73 6.67 -24.16
N TYR A 194 1.84 5.52 -23.48
CA TYR A 194 1.75 4.22 -24.13
C TYR A 194 0.39 3.56 -23.83
N GLU A 195 -0.49 3.49 -24.83
CA GLU A 195 -1.88 3.02 -24.66
C GLU A 195 -1.97 1.58 -24.12
N GLY A 196 -0.98 0.72 -24.45
CA GLY A 196 -0.95 -0.68 -24.03
C GLY A 196 -0.43 -0.92 -22.60
N PHE A 197 0.02 0.10 -21.87
CA PHE A 197 0.64 -0.10 -20.55
C PHE A 197 0.17 0.95 -19.56
N GLN A 198 -0.57 0.52 -18.54
CA GLN A 198 -1.12 1.42 -17.53
C GLN A 198 -0.48 1.18 -16.18
N VAL A 199 0.15 2.20 -15.60
CA VAL A 199 0.66 2.14 -14.22
C VAL A 199 -0.11 3.10 -13.33
N LYS A 200 -0.63 2.61 -12.20
CA LYS A 200 -1.23 3.45 -11.16
C LYS A 200 -0.51 3.24 -9.84
N VAL A 201 0.07 4.30 -9.28
CA VAL A 201 0.71 4.29 -7.96
C VAL A 201 -0.21 5.01 -6.97
N ARG A 202 -0.70 4.31 -5.94
CA ARG A 202 -1.61 4.89 -4.92
C ARG A 202 -1.36 4.31 -3.53
N SER A 203 -1.94 4.94 -2.52
CA SER A 203 -2.09 4.32 -1.20
C SER A 203 -3.10 3.18 -1.24
N ILE A 204 -3.14 2.36 -0.19
CA ILE A 204 -4.14 1.28 -0.04
C ILE A 204 -5.56 1.84 -0.13
N ASP A 205 -5.85 2.89 0.65
CA ASP A 205 -7.16 3.55 0.66
C ASP A 205 -7.52 4.17 -0.70
N GLY A 206 -6.52 4.63 -1.46
CA GLY A 206 -6.71 5.18 -2.81
C GLY A 206 -6.79 4.14 -3.94
N PHE A 207 -6.59 2.85 -3.65
CA PHE A 207 -6.65 1.75 -4.63
C PHE A 207 -7.93 0.92 -4.50
N GLN A 208 -8.85 1.32 -3.63
CA GLN A 208 -10.07 0.58 -3.39
C GLN A 208 -10.95 0.49 -4.65
N GLY A 209 -11.60 -0.66 -4.85
CA GLY A 209 -12.41 -0.95 -6.05
C GLY A 209 -11.62 -1.15 -7.36
N GLY A 210 -10.31 -0.83 -7.38
CA GLY A 210 -9.45 -1.03 -8.55
C GLY A 210 -8.79 -2.41 -8.55
N GLU A 211 -8.88 -3.14 -9.65
CA GLU A 211 -8.09 -4.35 -9.91
C GLU A 211 -7.06 -4.11 -11.02
N LYS A 212 -5.96 -4.86 -10.97
CA LYS A 212 -4.89 -4.82 -11.99
C LYS A 212 -4.35 -6.21 -12.27
N ASP A 213 -3.81 -6.40 -13.47
CA ASP A 213 -3.20 -7.66 -13.86
C ASP A 213 -2.04 -8.01 -12.92
N VAL A 214 -1.22 -7.00 -12.62
CA VAL A 214 -0.08 -7.09 -11.68
C VAL A 214 -0.24 -6.06 -10.57
N ILE A 215 -0.07 -6.49 -9.32
CA ILE A 215 0.09 -5.59 -8.17
C ILE A 215 1.49 -5.74 -7.58
N ILE A 216 2.13 -4.60 -7.35
CA ILE A 216 3.40 -4.50 -6.62
C ILE A 216 3.12 -3.77 -5.31
N PHE A 217 3.28 -4.46 -4.18
CA PHE A 217 3.02 -3.90 -2.85
C PHE A 217 4.33 -3.59 -2.14
N SER A 218 4.65 -2.31 -1.91
CA SER A 218 5.82 -1.90 -1.12
C SER A 218 5.43 -1.70 0.34
N THR A 219 6.03 -2.50 1.21
CA THR A 219 5.74 -2.53 2.66
C THR A 219 6.39 -1.37 3.41
N VAL A 220 7.50 -0.82 2.90
CA VAL A 220 8.29 0.29 3.44
C VAL A 220 9.07 -0.05 4.71
N ARG A 221 8.44 -0.80 5.63
CA ARG A 221 8.94 -0.99 6.99
C ARG A 221 10.18 -1.85 7.01
N SER A 222 11.25 -1.29 7.55
CA SER A 222 12.56 -1.93 7.68
C SER A 222 13.24 -1.41 8.95
N ASN A 223 13.17 -2.20 10.03
CA ASN A 223 13.69 -1.83 11.34
C ASN A 223 13.95 -3.08 12.21
N THR A 224 14.84 -2.95 13.19
CA THR A 224 15.25 -4.07 14.06
C THR A 224 14.19 -4.50 15.08
N THR A 225 13.23 -3.63 15.38
CA THR A 225 12.21 -3.83 16.42
C THR A 225 10.95 -4.55 15.92
N GLY A 226 10.83 -4.83 14.62
CA GLY A 226 9.64 -5.47 14.04
C GLY A 226 8.42 -4.55 13.99
N SER A 227 8.60 -3.24 14.13
CA SER A 227 7.49 -2.29 14.09
C SER A 227 6.92 -2.16 12.67
N VAL A 228 5.61 -2.36 12.53
CA VAL A 228 4.93 -2.35 11.21
C VAL A 228 3.92 -1.22 11.02
N GLY A 229 3.48 -0.54 12.09
CA GLY A 229 2.68 0.69 11.98
C GLY A 229 1.37 0.44 11.21
N PHE A 230 1.12 1.18 10.12
CA PHE A 230 -0.13 1.06 9.34
C PHE A 230 -0.38 -0.34 8.76
N LEU A 231 0.67 -1.14 8.57
CA LEU A 231 0.58 -2.51 8.11
C LEU A 231 -0.09 -3.45 9.13
N SER A 232 -0.17 -3.09 10.42
CA SER A 232 -0.86 -3.91 11.43
C SER A 232 -2.37 -4.01 11.19
N ASN A 233 -2.94 -3.10 10.41
CA ASN A 233 -4.36 -3.12 10.08
C ASN A 233 -4.66 -4.27 9.08
N ILE A 234 -5.43 -5.24 9.55
CA ILE A 234 -5.77 -6.45 8.79
C ILE A 234 -6.64 -6.13 7.57
N ASN A 235 -7.56 -5.17 7.68
CA ASN A 235 -8.48 -4.77 6.61
C ASN A 235 -7.71 -4.16 5.42
N ARG A 236 -6.76 -3.28 5.71
CA ARG A 236 -5.85 -2.70 4.72
C ARG A 236 -4.97 -3.75 4.06
N THR A 237 -4.46 -4.69 4.84
CA THR A 237 -3.66 -5.81 4.33
C THR A 237 -4.51 -6.67 3.39
N ASN A 238 -5.72 -7.04 3.78
CA ASN A 238 -6.63 -7.81 2.94
C ASN A 238 -6.93 -7.10 1.61
N VAL A 239 -7.23 -5.79 1.65
CA VAL A 239 -7.42 -5.01 0.42
C VAL A 239 -6.17 -5.07 -0.44
N ALA A 240 -4.98 -4.76 0.09
CA ALA A 240 -3.74 -4.74 -0.66
C ALA A 240 -3.43 -6.08 -1.37
N LEU A 241 -3.65 -7.21 -0.69
CA LEU A 241 -3.39 -8.54 -1.23
C LEU A 241 -4.41 -8.97 -2.30
N THR A 242 -5.60 -8.38 -2.33
CA THR A 242 -6.73 -8.85 -3.15
C THR A 242 -7.04 -8.00 -4.39
N ARG A 243 -6.09 -7.14 -4.80
CA ARG A 243 -6.23 -6.28 -5.99
C ARG A 243 -5.66 -6.87 -7.28
N ALA A 244 -4.80 -7.89 -7.17
CA ALA A 244 -4.14 -8.51 -8.32
C ALA A 244 -5.04 -9.54 -8.99
N LYS A 245 -5.03 -9.59 -10.33
CA LYS A 245 -5.69 -10.66 -11.08
C LYS A 245 -4.75 -11.84 -11.27
N HIS A 246 -3.52 -11.57 -11.74
CA HIS A 246 -2.60 -12.62 -12.17
C HIS A 246 -1.33 -12.70 -11.31
N CYS A 247 -0.71 -11.55 -10.97
CA CYS A 247 0.54 -11.53 -10.20
C CYS A 247 0.49 -10.53 -9.05
N LEU A 248 0.91 -10.97 -7.86
CA LEU A 248 1.15 -10.15 -6.68
C LEU A 248 2.62 -10.24 -6.27
N TYR A 249 3.33 -9.12 -6.34
CA TYR A 249 4.71 -8.99 -5.88
C TYR A 249 4.75 -8.13 -4.62
N ILE A 250 5.09 -8.73 -3.49
CA ILE A 250 5.28 -8.02 -2.21
C ILE A 250 6.76 -7.68 -2.09
N ILE A 251 7.09 -6.40 -1.96
CA ILE A 251 8.45 -5.89 -1.79
C ILE A 251 8.59 -5.40 -0.36
N GLY A 252 9.54 -5.96 0.39
CA GLY A 252 9.69 -5.61 1.80
C GLY A 252 10.84 -6.28 2.51
N ASN A 253 11.06 -5.88 3.76
CA ASN A 253 12.07 -6.49 4.63
C ASN A 253 11.45 -7.67 5.41
N ALA A 254 11.78 -8.90 4.99
CA ALA A 254 11.25 -10.12 5.58
C ALA A 254 11.62 -10.26 7.07
N THR A 255 12.81 -9.81 7.47
CA THR A 255 13.28 -9.85 8.86
C THR A 255 12.44 -8.99 9.79
N THR A 256 12.13 -7.76 9.36
CA THR A 256 11.27 -6.82 10.09
C THR A 256 9.86 -7.38 10.22
N LEU A 257 9.29 -7.82 9.11
CA LEU A 257 7.90 -8.29 9.05
C LEU A 257 7.69 -9.62 9.79
N SER A 258 8.69 -10.50 9.82
CA SER A 258 8.66 -11.76 10.59
C SER A 258 8.65 -11.54 12.11
N LYS A 259 9.14 -10.39 12.59
CA LYS A 259 9.19 -10.04 14.02
C LYS A 259 8.00 -9.19 14.48
N SER A 260 7.00 -8.99 13.63
CA SER A 260 5.97 -7.97 13.83
C SER A 260 4.79 -8.37 14.72
N ASP A 261 4.73 -9.63 15.16
CA ASP A 261 3.59 -10.23 15.88
C ASP A 261 2.23 -9.88 15.26
N SER A 262 2.19 -9.76 13.93
CA SER A 262 1.03 -9.33 13.16
C SER A 262 0.74 -10.31 12.02
N VAL A 263 -0.31 -10.04 11.23
CA VAL A 263 -0.62 -10.83 10.02
C VAL A 263 0.58 -10.91 9.07
N TRP A 264 1.49 -9.93 9.08
CA TRP A 264 2.67 -9.92 8.23
C TRP A 264 3.68 -11.02 8.57
N GLN A 265 3.78 -11.43 9.84
CA GLN A 265 4.56 -12.61 10.22
C GLN A 265 4.01 -13.87 9.54
N LYS A 266 2.68 -14.01 9.48
CA LYS A 266 2.01 -15.12 8.79
C LYS A 266 2.21 -15.05 7.27
N ILE A 267 2.19 -13.85 6.68
CA ILE A 267 2.44 -13.64 5.24
C ILE A 267 3.85 -14.09 4.88
N VAL A 268 4.87 -13.66 5.63
CA VAL A 268 6.26 -14.08 5.37
C VAL A 268 6.43 -15.58 5.55
N SER A 269 5.81 -16.15 6.58
CA SER A 269 5.83 -17.60 6.83
C SER A 269 5.14 -18.38 5.70
N ASP A 270 3.98 -17.93 5.20
CA ASP A 270 3.28 -18.53 4.06
C ASP A 270 4.14 -18.50 2.80
N ALA A 271 4.71 -17.33 2.47
CA ALA A 271 5.60 -17.18 1.33
C ALA A 271 6.82 -18.11 1.42
N LYS A 272 7.45 -18.20 2.60
CA LYS A 272 8.58 -19.10 2.84
C LYS A 272 8.18 -20.56 2.67
N ASN A 273 7.08 -21.00 3.31
CA ASN A 273 6.62 -22.38 3.28
C ASN A 273 6.21 -22.84 1.87
N ARG A 274 5.77 -21.91 1.02
CA ARG A 274 5.37 -22.16 -0.36
C ARG A 274 6.51 -22.00 -1.37
N GLY A 275 7.73 -21.67 -0.92
CA GLY A 275 8.87 -21.42 -1.82
C GLY A 275 8.71 -20.15 -2.65
N CYS A 276 7.94 -19.17 -2.17
CA CYS A 276 7.65 -17.89 -2.82
C CYS A 276 8.38 -16.70 -2.16
N LEU A 277 9.27 -16.96 -1.19
CA LEU A 277 10.14 -15.95 -0.58
C LEU A 277 11.48 -15.93 -1.31
N PHE A 278 11.77 -14.85 -2.02
CA PHE A 278 12.96 -14.66 -2.83
C PHE A 278 13.82 -13.53 -2.26
N LYS A 279 15.13 -13.59 -2.48
CA LYS A 279 16.02 -12.46 -2.21
C LYS A 279 16.06 -11.57 -3.44
N SER A 280 16.15 -10.25 -3.26
CA SER A 280 16.33 -9.33 -4.38
C SER A 280 17.59 -9.63 -5.22
N GLU A 281 18.55 -10.32 -4.63
CA GLU A 281 19.81 -10.78 -5.25
C GLU A 281 19.61 -11.95 -6.23
N ASP A 282 18.48 -12.64 -6.18
CA ASP A 282 18.20 -13.77 -7.08
C ASP A 282 17.96 -13.30 -8.54
N ASP A 283 17.76 -11.99 -8.76
CA ASP A 283 17.73 -11.34 -10.08
C ASP A 283 18.85 -10.30 -10.16
N ARG A 284 19.84 -10.52 -11.05
CA ARG A 284 21.03 -9.66 -11.16
C ARG A 284 20.70 -8.22 -11.53
N ASP A 285 19.71 -8.01 -12.38
CA ASP A 285 19.33 -6.67 -12.84
C ASP A 285 18.65 -5.87 -11.72
N LEU A 286 17.81 -6.56 -10.92
CA LEU A 286 17.21 -6.01 -9.72
C LEU A 286 18.27 -5.69 -8.65
N GLN A 287 19.20 -6.61 -8.41
CA GLN A 287 20.33 -6.40 -7.48
C GLN A 287 21.15 -5.16 -7.89
N ASN A 288 21.50 -5.05 -9.17
CA ASN A 288 22.24 -3.90 -9.69
C ASN A 288 21.47 -2.59 -9.51
N ALA A 289 20.15 -2.60 -9.71
CA ALA A 289 19.32 -1.42 -9.48
C ALA A 289 19.27 -1.01 -8.00
N ILE A 290 19.23 -1.99 -7.09
CA ILE A 290 19.29 -1.76 -5.65
C ILE A 290 20.66 -1.19 -5.25
N ILE A 291 21.76 -1.78 -5.71
CA ILE A 291 23.12 -1.30 -5.40
C ILE A 291 23.30 0.15 -5.84
N ARG A 292 22.86 0.51 -7.06
CA ARG A 292 22.90 1.90 -7.53
C ARG A 292 22.10 2.84 -6.63
N ALA A 293 20.92 2.42 -6.16
CA ALA A 293 20.11 3.22 -5.28
C ALA A 293 20.72 3.39 -3.89
N VAL A 294 21.45 2.39 -3.39
CA VAL A 294 22.24 2.51 -2.14
C VAL A 294 23.34 3.55 -2.31
N ILE A 295 24.14 3.45 -3.38
CA ILE A 295 25.21 4.42 -3.68
C ILE A 295 24.66 5.85 -3.81
N GLU A 296 23.57 6.04 -4.57
CA GLU A 296 22.91 7.35 -4.71
C GLU A 296 22.42 7.91 -3.37
N GLN A 297 22.02 7.05 -2.43
CA GLN A 297 21.56 7.47 -1.11
C GLN A 297 22.73 7.88 -0.22
N ASP A 298 23.80 7.08 -0.19
CA ASP A 298 25.02 7.37 0.59
C ASP A 298 25.65 8.69 0.15
N GLU A 299 25.81 8.90 -1.17
CA GLU A 299 26.33 10.16 -1.72
C GLU A 299 25.47 11.38 -1.32
N LEU A 300 24.14 11.22 -1.28
CA LEU A 300 23.23 12.28 -0.88
C LEU A 300 23.35 12.61 0.62
N GLU A 301 23.52 11.59 1.46
CA GLU A 301 23.72 11.75 2.90
C GLU A 301 25.04 12.45 3.22
N ASP A 302 26.12 12.12 2.49
CA ASP A 302 27.42 12.79 2.60
C ASP A 302 27.33 14.27 2.25
N VAL A 303 26.63 14.63 1.17
CA VAL A 303 26.42 16.04 0.77
C VAL A 303 25.62 16.81 1.84
N ILE A 304 24.54 16.21 2.37
CA ILE A 304 23.71 16.85 3.41
C ILE A 304 24.53 17.06 4.70
N ASN A 305 25.33 16.07 5.10
CA ASN A 305 26.19 16.18 6.28
C ASN A 305 27.24 17.30 6.10
N PHE A 306 27.82 17.42 4.90
CA PHE A 306 28.78 18.47 4.59
C PHE A 306 28.17 19.90 4.63
N ASP A 307 26.95 20.07 4.11
CA ASP A 307 26.23 21.35 4.18
C ASP A 307 25.79 21.69 5.61
N THR A 308 25.41 20.70 6.41
CA THR A 308 25.03 20.89 7.82
C THR A 308 26.24 21.35 8.65
N LEU A 309 27.43 20.80 8.38
CA LEU A 309 28.69 21.22 8.99
C LEU A 309 29.07 22.67 8.61
N ARG A 310 28.76 23.12 7.39
CA ARG A 310 28.99 24.51 6.95
C ARG A 310 28.05 25.52 7.62
N ILE A 311 26.81 25.13 7.95
CA ILE A 311 25.83 25.99 8.61
C ILE A 311 26.13 26.14 10.12
N SER A 312 26.85 25.18 10.73
CA SER A 312 27.27 25.22 12.14
C SER A 312 28.65 25.87 12.40
N GLY A 313 29.01 26.93 11.67
CA GLY A 313 30.21 27.74 11.96
C GLY A 313 30.09 28.54 13.27
N PRO A 314 31.21 28.84 13.97
CA PRO A 314 31.19 29.21 15.38
C PRO A 314 30.53 30.57 15.64
N LYS A 315 29.60 30.61 16.62
CA LYS A 315 29.20 31.86 17.28
C LYS A 315 30.46 32.51 17.86
N SER A 316 30.87 33.64 17.30
CA SER A 316 31.98 34.43 17.81
C SER A 316 31.69 34.81 19.26
N LYS A 317 32.47 34.24 20.19
CA LYS A 317 32.58 34.74 21.56
C LYS A 317 33.34 36.06 21.51
N GLY A 318 32.60 37.17 21.44
CA GLY A 318 33.14 38.50 21.68
C GLY A 318 33.67 38.56 23.11
N SER A 319 34.99 38.60 23.25
CA SER A 319 35.68 38.82 24.53
C SER A 319 36.10 40.28 24.63
N ASN A 320 35.81 40.85 25.79
CA ASN A 320 36.03 42.23 26.24
C ASN A 320 37.37 42.86 25.84
N TRP A 321 37.32 44.13 25.46
CA TRP A 321 38.36 45.12 25.81
C TRP A 321 37.73 46.38 26.41
N LEU A 322 38.36 46.82 27.49
CA LEU A 322 37.96 47.87 28.40
C LEU A 322 38.27 49.29 27.88
N SER A 323 37.38 50.20 28.29
CA SER A 323 37.67 51.53 28.85
C SER A 323 37.67 52.78 27.97
N ARG A 324 36.91 53.74 28.52
CA ARG A 324 37.14 55.19 28.66
C ARG A 324 36.66 56.17 27.58
N SER A 325 35.71 56.96 28.08
CA SER A 325 35.60 58.43 27.95
C SER A 325 34.69 58.96 26.84
N SER A 326 33.51 59.44 27.23
CA SER A 326 33.26 60.88 27.46
C SER A 326 31.77 61.19 27.40
N LYS A 327 31.18 61.47 28.57
CA LYS A 327 30.02 62.36 28.66
C LYS A 327 30.47 63.76 28.26
N LYS A 328 29.82 64.38 27.27
CA LYS A 328 29.39 65.79 27.32
C LYS A 328 28.60 66.23 26.07
N LYS A 329 27.42 66.77 26.39
CA LYS A 329 26.78 67.99 25.87
C LYS A 329 26.02 67.97 24.53
N ASN A 330 24.74 68.29 24.71
CA ASN A 330 23.90 69.28 24.01
C ASN A 330 23.51 68.91 22.57
N ARG A 331 22.25 69.01 22.16
CA ARG A 331 21.17 69.92 22.58
C ARG A 331 19.82 69.30 22.23
#